data_AF-A0A2V7X0D1-F1
#
_entry.id   AF-A0A2V7X0D1-F1
#
_cell.length_a   1.000
_cell.length_b   1.000
_cell.length_c   1.000
_cell.angle_alpha   90.00
_cell.angle_beta   90.00
_cell.angle_gamma   90.00
#
_symmetry.space_group_name_H-M   'P 1'
#
loop_
_entity.id
_entity.type
_entity.pdbx_description
1 polymer ?
#
loop_
_entity_poly.entity_id
_entity_poly.type
_entity_poly.pdbx_seq_one_letter_code
_entity_poly.pdbx_strand_id
1 'polypeptide(L)'
;MKELVHERLLELHDGQGTPFRRVLVYAERQPAGLWVAWVEFVSASGDKVVQTDRETTQSTLRGVAYWATGLQPTYFEGALDRALRRTGPAPPSAAPAAPVPDRGGMVSFRIRSSDPRVAFRVMATNTLVPGLRRAAHHAGSLIYVRSVEPALTEMPRIYEFLAHFQSARAAAILAQRLEADLQGTAATLEIRRVEVPLESEAIRRALVEAVAEK
;
A
#
# COMPACT_ATOMS: atom_id res chain seq x y z
N MET A 1 0.85 31.32 5.20
CA MET A 1 -0.26 31.61 4.26
C MET A 1 -0.43 30.38 3.40
N LYS A 2 -1.66 29.84 3.30
CA LYS A 2 -1.95 28.70 2.44
C LYS A 2 -2.15 29.14 0.98
N GLU A 3 -1.59 28.40 0.05
CA GLU A 3 -1.66 28.64 -1.40
C GLU A 3 -2.39 27.47 -2.07
N LEU A 4 -3.35 27.77 -2.93
CA LEU A 4 -4.00 26.76 -3.76
C LEU A 4 -3.05 26.36 -4.88
N VAL A 5 -2.59 25.12 -4.86
CA VAL A 5 -1.58 24.60 -5.81
C VAL A 5 -2.24 23.85 -6.96
N HIS A 6 -3.31 23.12 -6.69
CA HIS A 6 -4.00 22.34 -7.71
C HIS A 6 -5.48 22.18 -7.37
N GLU A 7 -6.33 22.18 -8.39
CA GLU A 7 -7.75 21.87 -8.27
C GLU A 7 -8.09 20.74 -9.23
N ARG A 8 -8.92 19.79 -8.76
CA ARG A 8 -9.49 18.74 -9.59
C ARG A 8 -10.98 18.61 -9.35
N LEU A 9 -11.72 18.44 -10.44
CA LEU A 9 -13.11 18.05 -10.43
C LEU A 9 -13.19 16.53 -10.58
N LEU A 10 -13.69 15.86 -9.54
CA LEU A 10 -13.86 14.41 -9.49
C LEU A 10 -15.09 14.10 -8.66
N GLU A 11 -15.90 13.12 -9.08
CA GLU A 11 -17.00 12.63 -8.27
C GLU A 11 -16.49 11.52 -7.34
N LEU A 12 -16.37 11.85 -6.06
CA LEU A 12 -15.99 10.94 -4.99
C LEU A 12 -17.18 10.76 -4.05
N HIS A 13 -17.27 9.61 -3.39
CA HIS A 13 -18.34 9.34 -2.43
C HIS A 13 -17.74 8.97 -1.08
N ASP A 14 -18.33 9.44 0.00
CA ASP A 14 -18.00 8.92 1.34
C ASP A 14 -18.68 7.57 1.61
N GLY A 15 -18.36 6.94 2.75
CA GLY A 15 -18.97 5.67 3.15
C GLY A 15 -20.49 5.71 3.40
N GLN A 16 -21.11 6.90 3.39
CA GLN A 16 -22.56 7.10 3.46
C GLN A 16 -23.18 7.45 2.09
N GLY A 17 -22.37 7.50 1.03
CA GLY A 17 -22.80 7.88 -0.32
C GLY A 17 -22.88 9.40 -0.55
N THR A 18 -22.37 10.22 0.36
CA THR A 18 -22.34 11.68 0.17
C THR A 18 -21.35 12.04 -0.93
N PRO A 19 -21.77 12.72 -2.01
CA PRO A 19 -20.88 13.07 -3.11
C PRO A 19 -19.99 14.29 -2.77
N PHE A 20 -18.71 14.19 -3.13
CA PHE A 20 -17.71 15.25 -3.15
C PHE A 20 -17.28 15.50 -4.58
N ARG A 21 -17.24 16.76 -5.00
CA ARG A 21 -17.00 17.12 -6.41
C ARG A 21 -15.75 17.94 -6.67
N ARG A 22 -15.26 18.65 -5.66
CA ARG A 22 -14.04 19.47 -5.77
C ARG A 22 -12.98 18.97 -4.82
N VAL A 23 -11.79 18.81 -5.36
CA VAL A 23 -10.59 18.39 -4.65
C VAL A 23 -9.56 19.50 -4.83
N LEU A 24 -9.17 20.12 -3.72
CA LEU A 24 -8.27 21.27 -3.68
C LEU A 24 -6.99 20.87 -2.97
N VAL A 25 -5.85 21.07 -3.62
CA VAL A 25 -4.54 20.83 -3.02
C VAL A 25 -3.97 22.16 -2.56
N TYR A 26 -3.76 22.30 -1.26
CA TYR A 26 -3.14 23.48 -0.67
C TYR A 26 -1.70 23.19 -0.24
N ALA A 27 -0.89 24.24 -0.20
CA ALA A 27 0.44 24.22 0.36
C ALA A 27 0.69 25.41 1.27
N GLU A 28 1.50 25.22 2.29
CA GLU A 28 1.98 26.30 3.15
C GLU A 28 3.47 26.15 3.44
N ARG A 29 4.18 27.26 3.32
CA ARG A 29 5.59 27.36 3.72
C ARG A 29 5.71 27.41 5.23
N GLN A 30 6.43 26.44 5.78
CA GLN A 30 6.76 26.34 7.20
C GLN A 30 7.94 27.26 7.57
N PRO A 31 8.09 27.64 8.86
CA PRO A 31 9.21 28.47 9.32
C PRO A 31 10.59 27.93 8.96
N ALA A 32 10.75 26.60 8.93
CA ALA A 32 11.99 25.91 8.54
C ALA A 32 12.29 25.98 7.02
N GLY A 33 11.45 26.65 6.23
CA GLY A 33 11.62 26.85 4.80
C GLY A 33 11.07 25.74 3.91
N LEU A 34 10.57 24.65 4.49
CA LEU A 34 9.91 23.55 3.77
C LEU A 34 8.44 23.89 3.47
N TRP A 35 7.90 23.27 2.42
CA TRP A 35 6.50 23.35 2.02
C TRP A 35 5.76 22.09 2.45
N VAL A 36 4.69 22.28 3.21
CA VAL A 36 3.77 21.21 3.60
C VAL A 36 2.52 21.32 2.76
N ALA A 37 1.99 20.21 2.27
CA ALA A 37 0.78 20.18 1.46
C ALA A 37 -0.27 19.22 2.01
N TRP A 38 -1.54 19.55 1.79
CA TRP A 38 -2.71 18.77 2.18
C TRP A 38 -3.81 18.91 1.12
N VAL A 39 -4.85 18.10 1.24
CA VAL A 39 -6.00 18.08 0.33
C VAL A 39 -7.27 18.45 1.09
N GLU A 40 -8.04 19.39 0.54
CA GLU A 40 -9.39 19.74 0.97
C GLU A 40 -10.41 19.17 -0.03
N PHE A 41 -11.48 18.57 0.48
CA PHE A 41 -12.58 18.01 -0.28
C PHE A 41 -13.85 18.79 0.00
N VAL A 42 -14.54 19.23 -1.05
CA VAL A 42 -15.80 19.97 -0.95
C VAL A 42 -16.94 19.08 -1.45
N SER A 43 -17.99 18.94 -0.64
CA SER A 43 -19.21 18.22 -1.02
C SER A 43 -19.82 18.82 -2.28
N ALA A 44 -20.59 18.00 -3.02
CA ALA A 44 -21.30 18.48 -4.21
C ALA A 44 -22.28 19.62 -3.89
N SER A 45 -22.84 19.63 -2.68
CA SER A 45 -23.70 20.68 -2.11
C SER A 45 -22.93 21.89 -1.58
N GLY A 46 -21.60 21.80 -1.39
CA GLY A 46 -20.75 22.88 -0.88
C GLY A 46 -20.86 23.15 0.62
N ASP A 47 -21.71 22.42 1.33
CA ASP A 47 -22.01 22.55 2.77
C ASP A 47 -21.01 21.85 3.68
N LYS A 48 -20.19 20.95 3.12
CA LYS A 48 -19.22 20.14 3.87
C LYS A 48 -17.85 20.24 3.22
N VAL A 49 -16.88 20.71 4.00
CA VAL A 49 -15.47 20.71 3.64
C VAL A 49 -14.71 19.86 4.64
N VAL A 50 -13.95 18.89 4.15
CA VAL A 50 -13.08 18.04 4.97
C VAL A 50 -11.66 18.11 4.45
N GLN A 51 -10.67 18.05 5.35
CA GLN A 51 -9.27 18.16 4.97
C GLN A 51 -8.44 17.01 5.52
N THR A 52 -7.40 16.65 4.79
CA THR A 52 -6.37 15.71 5.26
C THR A 52 -5.43 16.37 6.26
N ASP A 53 -4.55 15.57 6.86
CA ASP A 53 -3.31 16.10 7.44
C ASP A 53 -2.34 16.55 6.33
N ARG A 54 -1.09 16.79 6.72
CA ARG A 54 0.06 16.74 5.83
C ARG A 54 0.10 15.44 5.00
N GLU A 55 0.04 15.62 3.69
CA GLU A 55 0.16 14.57 2.66
C GLU A 55 1.60 14.48 2.12
N THR A 56 2.30 15.62 2.01
CA THR A 56 3.70 15.64 1.61
C THR A 56 4.47 16.82 2.22
N THR A 57 5.79 16.69 2.23
CA THR A 57 6.73 17.77 2.55
C THR A 57 7.70 17.91 1.39
N GLN A 58 7.86 19.11 0.86
CA GLN A 58 8.72 19.40 -0.28
C GLN A 58 9.63 20.60 0.03
N SER A 59 10.79 20.67 -0.59
CA SER A 59 11.71 21.81 -0.44
C SER A 59 11.26 23.06 -1.20
N THR A 60 10.37 22.89 -2.19
CA THR A 60 9.88 24.00 -3.04
C THR A 60 8.39 23.84 -3.34
N LEU A 61 7.71 24.97 -3.58
CA LEU A 61 6.32 25.00 -4.04
C LEU A 61 6.14 24.26 -5.39
N ARG A 62 7.11 24.37 -6.29
CA ARG A 62 7.11 23.64 -7.57
C ARG A 62 7.14 22.12 -7.36
N GLY A 63 7.85 21.63 -6.34
CA GLY A 63 7.84 20.21 -5.96
C GLY A 63 6.46 19.77 -5.47
N VAL A 64 5.74 20.62 -4.73
CA VAL A 64 4.35 20.35 -4.33
C VAL A 64 3.44 20.31 -5.56
N ALA A 65 3.56 21.26 -6.50
CA ALA A 65 2.76 21.27 -7.72
C ALA A 65 2.98 20.01 -8.57
N TYR A 66 4.23 19.59 -8.73
CA TYR A 66 4.56 18.36 -9.45
C TYR A 66 3.94 17.13 -8.79
N TRP A 67 4.09 17.00 -7.46
CA TRP A 67 3.42 15.94 -6.69
C TRP A 67 1.90 15.96 -6.90
N ALA A 68 1.26 17.13 -6.80
CA ALA A 68 -0.18 17.31 -6.92
C ALA A 68 -0.71 16.86 -8.30
N THR A 69 0.01 17.18 -9.38
CA THR A 69 -0.36 16.75 -10.75
C THR A 69 -0.27 15.24 -10.95
N GLY A 70 0.60 14.55 -10.18
CA GLY A 70 0.77 13.10 -10.25
C GLY A 70 -0.30 12.30 -9.49
N LEU A 71 -1.19 12.97 -8.75
CA LEU A 71 -2.21 12.30 -7.95
C LEU A 71 -3.34 11.72 -8.81
N GLN A 72 -3.62 10.44 -8.62
CA GLN A 72 -4.67 9.72 -9.33
C GLN A 72 -5.99 9.75 -8.54
N PRO A 73 -7.16 9.53 -9.19
CA PRO A 73 -8.46 9.48 -8.50
C PRO A 73 -8.47 8.57 -7.27
N THR A 74 -7.83 7.39 -7.34
CA THR A 74 -7.72 6.43 -6.22
C THR A 74 -6.93 6.98 -5.02
N TYR A 75 -6.00 7.90 -5.24
CA TYR A 75 -5.33 8.61 -4.14
C TYR A 75 -6.31 9.49 -3.39
N PHE A 76 -7.18 10.19 -4.13
CA PHE A 76 -8.17 11.11 -3.60
C PHE A 76 -9.29 10.39 -2.85
N GLU A 77 -9.71 9.20 -3.30
CA GLU A 77 -10.62 8.32 -2.55
C GLU A 77 -10.04 7.97 -1.17
N GLY A 78 -8.80 7.46 -1.13
CA GLY A 78 -8.15 7.10 0.13
C GLY A 78 -7.83 8.30 1.03
N ALA A 79 -7.58 9.46 0.44
CA ALA A 79 -7.37 10.72 1.16
C ALA A 79 -8.67 11.26 1.76
N LEU A 80 -9.80 11.18 1.05
CA LEU A 80 -11.13 11.55 1.54
C LEU A 80 -11.50 10.70 2.76
N ASP A 81 -11.27 9.38 2.70
CA ASP A 81 -11.46 8.48 3.83
C ASP A 81 -10.66 8.88 5.07
N ARG A 82 -9.40 9.30 4.90
CA ARG A 82 -8.57 9.81 6.01
C ARG A 82 -9.10 11.13 6.56
N ALA A 83 -9.55 12.03 5.69
CA ALA A 83 -10.11 13.33 6.08
C ALA A 83 -11.42 13.19 6.87
N LEU A 84 -12.29 12.25 6.47
CA LEU A 84 -13.55 11.97 7.15
C LEU A 84 -13.36 11.35 8.52
N ARG A 85 -12.41 10.40 8.66
CA ARG A 85 -12.05 9.82 9.97
C ARG A 85 -11.52 10.84 10.97
N ARG A 86 -10.97 11.96 10.48
CA ARG A 86 -10.51 13.09 11.31
C ARG A 86 -11.64 14.02 11.74
N THR A 87 -12.64 14.21 10.88
CA THR A 87 -13.66 15.25 11.04
C THR A 87 -14.91 14.76 11.80
N GLY A 88 -15.11 13.44 11.91
CA GLY A 88 -16.17 12.88 12.77
C GLY A 88 -15.94 13.20 14.26
N PRO A 89 -16.99 13.15 15.11
CA PRO A 89 -16.80 13.20 16.56
C PRO A 89 -15.79 12.12 16.94
N ALA A 90 -14.79 12.47 17.76
CA ALA A 90 -13.83 11.50 18.26
C ALA A 90 -14.64 10.29 18.78
N PRO A 91 -14.50 9.09 18.19
CA PRO A 91 -15.23 7.96 18.69
C PRO A 91 -14.82 7.80 20.16
N PRO A 92 -15.72 7.40 21.07
CA PRO A 92 -15.24 6.80 22.31
C PRO A 92 -14.20 5.76 21.88
N SER A 93 -13.05 5.77 22.53
CA SER A 93 -12.04 4.72 22.41
C SER A 93 -12.71 3.40 22.81
N ALA A 94 -13.48 2.85 21.88
CA ALA A 94 -14.17 1.60 21.96
C ALA A 94 -13.24 0.61 21.29
N ALA A 95 -12.74 -0.28 22.13
CA ALA A 95 -12.17 -1.54 21.73
C ALA A 95 -12.98 -2.19 20.58
N PRO A 96 -12.31 -2.93 19.69
CA PRO A 96 -12.93 -3.50 18.50
C PRO A 96 -13.92 -4.60 18.89
N ALA A 97 -15.12 -4.57 18.30
CA ALA A 97 -16.03 -5.71 18.28
C ALA A 97 -16.86 -5.66 16.99
N ALA A 98 -16.82 -6.58 16.03
CA ALA A 98 -15.88 -7.64 15.64
C ALA A 98 -16.23 -7.97 14.16
N PRO A 99 -15.29 -8.22 13.24
CA PRO A 99 -15.56 -9.03 12.06
C PRO A 99 -15.27 -10.50 12.40
N VAL A 100 -16.18 -11.42 12.03
CA VAL A 100 -15.76 -12.80 11.76
C VAL A 100 -14.85 -12.71 10.51
N PRO A 101 -13.66 -13.34 10.51
CA PRO A 101 -12.45 -12.65 10.07
C PRO A 101 -12.25 -12.72 8.55
N ASP A 102 -12.41 -11.61 7.85
CA ASP A 102 -11.66 -11.37 6.61
C ASP A 102 -10.28 -10.82 7.02
N ARG A 103 -9.47 -11.71 7.59
CA ARG A 103 -8.24 -11.36 8.30
C ARG A 103 -7.15 -10.98 7.30
N GLY A 104 -7.01 -9.68 7.05
CA GLY A 104 -5.74 -9.11 6.64
C GLY A 104 -4.67 -9.34 7.72
N GLY A 105 -3.43 -9.51 7.30
CA GLY A 105 -2.34 -9.79 8.24
C GLY A 105 -0.98 -9.53 7.63
N MET A 106 0.04 -9.93 8.39
CA MET A 106 1.42 -9.96 7.92
C MET A 106 1.90 -11.41 7.92
N VAL A 107 2.25 -11.90 6.75
CA VAL A 107 2.66 -13.28 6.50
C VAL A 107 4.10 -13.28 6.02
N SER A 108 4.95 -14.08 6.66
CA SER A 108 6.29 -14.34 6.15
C SER A 108 6.24 -15.43 5.08
N PHE A 109 6.91 -15.17 3.97
CA PHE A 109 7.10 -16.15 2.91
C PHE A 109 8.55 -16.13 2.42
N ARG A 110 8.96 -17.23 1.83
CA ARG A 110 10.31 -17.43 1.31
C ARG A 110 10.25 -17.78 -0.16
N ILE A 111 11.22 -17.28 -0.91
CA ILE A 111 11.44 -17.69 -2.28
C ILE A 111 12.82 -18.33 -2.34
N ARG A 112 12.89 -19.56 -2.85
CA ARG A 112 14.16 -20.23 -3.12
C ARG A 112 14.42 -20.14 -4.60
N SER A 113 15.58 -19.63 -4.99
CA SER A 113 15.98 -19.60 -6.39
C SER A 113 17.49 -19.58 -6.54
N SER A 114 17.99 -20.24 -7.58
CA SER A 114 19.36 -20.09 -8.06
C SER A 114 19.54 -18.79 -8.86
N ASP A 115 18.45 -18.19 -9.37
CA ASP A 115 18.51 -16.90 -10.07
C ASP A 115 18.58 -15.75 -9.06
N PRO A 116 19.69 -15.00 -9.00
CA PRO A 116 19.81 -13.85 -8.10
C PRO A 116 18.83 -12.72 -8.44
N ARG A 117 18.27 -12.69 -9.66
CA ARG A 117 17.35 -11.64 -10.13
C ARG A 117 15.92 -11.82 -9.65
N VAL A 118 15.56 -12.99 -9.09
CA VAL A 118 14.18 -13.28 -8.66
C VAL A 118 13.65 -12.24 -7.65
N ALA A 119 14.49 -11.87 -6.68
CA ALA A 119 14.09 -10.91 -5.65
C ALA A 119 13.93 -9.49 -6.21
N PHE A 120 14.75 -9.12 -7.20
CA PHE A 120 14.65 -7.84 -7.89
C PHE A 120 13.37 -7.75 -8.72
N ARG A 121 12.97 -8.85 -9.37
CA ARG A 121 11.68 -8.96 -10.07
C ARG A 121 10.51 -8.80 -9.11
N VAL A 122 10.49 -9.57 -8.02
CA VAL A 122 9.44 -9.51 -6.99
C VAL A 122 9.34 -8.15 -6.31
N MET A 123 10.45 -7.42 -6.20
CA MET A 123 10.45 -6.07 -5.64
C MET A 123 10.34 -4.95 -6.69
N ALA A 124 10.34 -5.28 -7.99
CA ALA A 124 10.34 -4.37 -9.13
C ALA A 124 11.38 -3.23 -8.98
N THR A 125 12.60 -3.58 -8.61
CA THR A 125 13.70 -2.66 -8.28
C THR A 125 15.03 -3.22 -8.78
N ASN A 126 16.02 -2.36 -9.00
CA ASN A 126 17.40 -2.75 -9.30
C ASN A 126 18.30 -2.75 -8.04
N THR A 127 17.74 -2.45 -6.87
CA THR A 127 18.46 -2.43 -5.60
C THR A 127 17.60 -3.03 -4.49
N LEU A 128 18.16 -3.96 -3.73
CA LEU A 128 17.50 -4.62 -2.62
C LEU A 128 18.21 -4.30 -1.32
N VAL A 129 17.49 -3.69 -0.39
CA VAL A 129 17.93 -3.44 0.98
C VAL A 129 16.87 -3.98 1.95
N PRO A 130 17.27 -4.63 3.07
CA PRO A 130 16.34 -5.01 4.11
C PRO A 130 15.38 -3.87 4.49
N GLY A 131 14.09 -4.18 4.62
CA GLY A 131 13.02 -3.22 4.90
C GLY A 131 12.45 -2.52 3.66
N LEU A 132 13.04 -2.70 2.46
CA LEU A 132 12.49 -2.14 1.23
C LEU A 132 11.05 -2.64 1.02
N ARG A 133 10.14 -1.70 0.80
CA ARG A 133 8.71 -1.96 0.64
C ARG A 133 8.26 -1.71 -0.79
N ARG A 134 7.65 -2.70 -1.42
CA ARG A 134 6.92 -2.55 -2.69
C ARG A 134 5.43 -2.46 -2.38
N ALA A 135 4.82 -1.34 -2.74
CA ALA A 135 3.37 -1.22 -2.71
C ALA A 135 2.76 -2.08 -3.83
N ALA A 136 1.77 -2.88 -3.48
CA ALA A 136 0.92 -3.56 -4.44
C ALA A 136 -0.44 -2.86 -4.40
N HIS A 137 -0.73 -2.07 -5.44
CA HIS A 137 -1.96 -1.26 -5.56
C HIS A 137 -3.19 -2.08 -5.13
N HIS A 138 -3.95 -1.59 -4.14
CA HIS A 138 -5.15 -2.22 -3.57
C HIS A 138 -4.98 -3.61 -2.92
N ALA A 139 -3.76 -4.16 -2.89
CA ALA A 139 -3.44 -5.51 -2.42
C ALA A 139 -2.62 -5.51 -1.12
N GLY A 140 -1.97 -4.38 -0.81
CA GLY A 140 -1.12 -4.21 0.35
C GLY A 140 0.34 -3.99 -0.04
N SER A 141 1.28 -4.68 0.57
CA SER A 141 2.69 -4.48 0.28
C SER A 141 3.55 -5.71 0.54
N LEU A 142 4.61 -5.84 -0.26
CA LEU A 142 5.71 -6.76 -0.01
C LEU A 142 6.86 -6.00 0.65
N ILE A 143 7.48 -6.60 1.65
CA ILE A 143 8.66 -6.06 2.32
C ILE A 143 9.77 -7.10 2.20
N TYR A 144 10.91 -6.69 1.67
CA TYR A 144 12.09 -7.55 1.65
C TYR A 144 12.74 -7.57 3.03
N VAL A 145 12.98 -8.76 3.59
CA VAL A 145 13.61 -8.90 4.91
C VAL A 145 15.10 -9.10 4.75
N ARG A 146 15.51 -10.18 4.09
CA ARG A 146 16.92 -10.55 3.90
C ARG A 146 17.05 -11.68 2.89
N SER A 147 18.27 -11.99 2.51
CA SER A 147 18.64 -13.23 1.84
C SER A 147 19.55 -14.06 2.73
N VAL A 148 19.41 -15.38 2.66
CA VAL A 148 20.33 -16.33 3.29
C VAL A 148 21.18 -16.93 2.17
N GLU A 149 22.48 -16.67 2.22
CA GLU A 149 23.43 -17.22 1.27
C GLU A 149 23.50 -18.75 1.43
N PRO A 150 23.44 -19.51 0.33
CA PRO A 150 23.56 -20.95 0.41
C PRO A 150 24.97 -21.37 0.87
N ALA A 151 25.06 -22.50 1.57
CA ALA A 151 26.34 -23.06 2.00
C ALA A 151 27.20 -23.58 0.83
N LEU A 152 26.57 -23.92 -0.29
CA LEU A 152 27.20 -24.38 -1.52
C LEU A 152 26.64 -23.59 -2.71
N THR A 153 27.48 -23.23 -3.68
CA THR A 153 27.11 -22.42 -4.85
C THR A 153 25.97 -23.00 -5.67
N GLU A 154 25.81 -24.34 -5.67
CA GLU A 154 24.76 -25.04 -6.41
C GLU A 154 23.39 -25.04 -5.71
N MET A 155 23.35 -24.68 -4.43
CA MET A 155 22.09 -24.62 -3.69
C MET A 155 21.36 -23.29 -3.96
N PRO A 156 20.02 -23.31 -4.04
CA PRO A 156 19.26 -22.10 -4.26
C PRO A 156 19.38 -21.15 -3.05
N ARG A 157 19.55 -19.86 -3.33
CA ARG A 157 19.51 -18.81 -2.31
C ARG A 157 18.09 -18.67 -1.79
N ILE A 158 17.96 -18.40 -0.50
CA ILE A 158 16.66 -18.19 0.15
C ILE A 158 16.46 -16.69 0.35
N TYR A 159 15.36 -16.16 -0.17
CA TYR A 159 14.95 -14.77 0.04
C TYR A 159 13.74 -14.74 0.96
N GLU A 160 13.83 -13.97 2.06
CA GLU A 160 12.75 -13.80 3.03
C GLU A 160 11.99 -12.50 2.78
N PHE A 161 10.67 -12.58 2.77
CA PHE A 161 9.77 -11.46 2.55
C PHE A 161 8.63 -11.46 3.57
N LEU A 162 8.01 -10.28 3.75
CA LEU A 162 6.74 -10.14 4.43
C LEU A 162 5.69 -9.64 3.44
N ALA A 163 4.60 -10.38 3.30
CA ALA A 163 3.39 -9.92 2.65
C ALA A 163 2.49 -9.28 3.70
N HIS A 164 2.10 -8.03 3.49
CA HIS A 164 1.07 -7.37 4.26
C HIS A 164 -0.14 -7.12 3.36
N PHE A 165 -1.31 -7.55 3.79
CA PHE A 165 -2.58 -7.34 3.09
C PHE A 165 -3.69 -7.09 4.11
N GLN A 166 -4.74 -6.39 3.70
CA GLN A 166 -5.82 -5.93 4.58
C GLN A 166 -7.06 -6.83 4.53
N SER A 167 -7.13 -7.78 3.59
CA SER A 167 -8.26 -8.70 3.38
C SER A 167 -7.87 -9.89 2.50
N ALA A 168 -8.70 -10.93 2.46
CA ALA A 168 -8.52 -12.06 1.54
C ALA A 168 -8.57 -11.64 0.06
N ARG A 169 -9.36 -10.62 -0.27
CA ARG A 169 -9.35 -10.01 -1.62
C ARG A 169 -8.00 -9.36 -1.93
N ALA A 170 -7.42 -8.66 -0.96
CA ALA A 170 -6.10 -8.08 -1.11
C ALA A 170 -5.01 -9.17 -1.24
N ALA A 171 -5.15 -10.29 -0.51
CA ALA A 171 -4.30 -11.47 -0.68
C ALA A 171 -4.40 -12.08 -2.08
N ALA A 172 -5.59 -12.09 -2.70
CA ALA A 172 -5.78 -12.59 -4.07
C ALA A 172 -5.00 -11.76 -5.11
N ILE A 173 -5.01 -10.43 -4.95
CA ILE A 173 -4.27 -9.54 -5.85
C ILE A 173 -2.75 -9.68 -5.64
N LEU A 174 -2.30 -9.84 -4.40
CA LEU A 174 -0.89 -10.15 -4.11
C LEU A 174 -0.47 -11.48 -4.74
N ALA A 175 -1.33 -12.50 -4.67
CA ALA A 175 -1.08 -13.81 -5.24
C ALA A 175 -0.93 -13.78 -6.75
N GLN A 176 -1.83 -13.08 -7.46
CA GLN A 176 -1.71 -12.87 -8.91
C GLN A 176 -0.41 -12.16 -9.29
N ARG A 177 -0.01 -11.17 -8.49
CA ARG A 177 1.23 -10.45 -8.73
C ARG A 177 2.45 -11.34 -8.52
N LEU A 178 2.47 -12.13 -7.45
CA LEU A 178 3.56 -13.07 -7.16
C LEU A 178 3.67 -14.14 -8.23
N GLU A 179 2.54 -14.69 -8.69
CA GLU A 179 2.53 -15.61 -9.83
C GLU A 179 3.18 -14.95 -11.05
N ALA A 180 2.72 -13.77 -11.46
CA ALA A 180 3.25 -13.06 -12.63
C ALA A 180 4.75 -12.75 -12.50
N ASP A 181 5.20 -12.34 -11.31
CA ASP A 181 6.61 -12.01 -11.06
C ASP A 181 7.50 -13.25 -11.07
N LEU A 182 6.99 -14.42 -10.66
CA LEU A 182 7.69 -15.70 -10.59
C LEU A 182 7.50 -16.58 -11.82
N GLN A 183 6.57 -16.23 -12.70
CA GLN A 183 6.30 -16.97 -13.92
C GLN A 183 7.58 -17.08 -14.78
N GLY A 184 7.84 -18.30 -15.27
CA GLY A 184 9.03 -18.62 -16.05
C GLY A 184 10.33 -18.68 -15.24
N THR A 185 10.27 -18.64 -13.91
CA THR A 185 11.43 -18.89 -13.04
C THR A 185 11.43 -20.32 -12.52
N ALA A 186 12.61 -20.87 -12.21
CA ALA A 186 12.74 -22.13 -11.48
C ALA A 186 12.65 -21.92 -9.94
N ALA A 187 11.97 -20.86 -9.50
CA ALA A 187 11.88 -20.53 -8.09
C ALA A 187 10.80 -21.39 -7.40
N THR A 188 11.01 -21.72 -6.13
CA THR A 188 9.96 -22.29 -5.29
C THR A 188 9.52 -21.27 -4.24
N LEU A 189 8.21 -21.22 -4.00
CA LEU A 189 7.60 -20.35 -3.00
C LEU A 189 7.25 -21.18 -1.77
N GLU A 190 7.64 -20.71 -0.59
CA GLU A 190 7.26 -21.32 0.67
C GLU A 190 6.50 -20.31 1.54
N ILE A 191 5.34 -20.71 2.05
CA ILE A 191 4.59 -19.95 3.06
C ILE A 191 4.54 -20.83 4.30
N ARG A 192 4.99 -20.30 5.46
CA ARG A 192 5.11 -21.08 6.71
C ARG A 192 5.92 -22.39 6.58
N ARG A 193 6.96 -22.40 5.72
CA ARG A 193 7.82 -23.57 5.44
C ARG A 193 7.11 -24.72 4.70
N VAL A 194 5.93 -24.46 4.14
CA VAL A 194 5.24 -25.36 3.23
C VAL A 194 5.43 -24.83 1.82
N GLU A 195 5.86 -25.70 0.91
CA GLU A 195 5.96 -25.34 -0.51
C GLU A 195 4.57 -25.13 -1.11
N VAL A 196 4.39 -24.00 -1.79
CA VAL A 196 3.13 -23.58 -2.38
C VAL A 196 3.31 -23.55 -3.90
N PRO A 197 2.41 -24.21 -4.67
CA PRO A 197 2.39 -24.10 -6.12
C PRO A 197 2.34 -22.63 -6.57
N LEU A 198 3.04 -22.30 -7.66
CA LEU A 198 3.07 -20.95 -8.23
C LEU A 198 1.79 -20.63 -9.02
N GLU A 199 0.64 -20.88 -8.41
CA GLU A 199 -0.68 -20.59 -8.94
C GLU A 199 -1.39 -19.61 -8.01
N SER A 200 -2.01 -18.57 -8.58
CA SER A 200 -2.67 -17.50 -7.84
C SER A 200 -3.59 -18.00 -6.73
N GLU A 201 -4.37 -19.05 -7.01
CA GLU A 201 -5.34 -19.57 -6.03
C GLU A 201 -4.64 -20.31 -4.88
N ALA A 202 -3.61 -21.10 -5.16
CA ALA A 202 -2.82 -21.79 -4.14
C ALA A 202 -2.09 -20.79 -3.24
N ILE A 203 -1.49 -19.75 -3.84
CA ILE A 203 -0.79 -18.67 -3.11
C ILE A 203 -1.79 -17.89 -2.25
N ARG A 204 -2.95 -17.52 -2.80
CA ARG A 204 -4.00 -16.80 -2.06
C ARG A 204 -4.46 -17.61 -0.85
N ARG A 205 -4.76 -18.89 -1.04
CA ARG A 205 -5.23 -19.78 0.04
C ARG A 205 -4.19 -19.86 1.16
N ALA A 206 -2.94 -20.12 0.81
CA ALA A 206 -1.85 -20.22 1.77
C ALA A 206 -1.60 -18.90 2.54
N LEU A 207 -1.74 -17.74 1.89
CA LEU A 207 -1.65 -16.44 2.56
C LEU A 207 -2.77 -16.25 3.60
N VAL A 208 -4.01 -16.58 3.24
CA VAL A 208 -5.16 -16.41 4.13
C VAL A 208 -5.10 -17.39 5.31
N GLU A 209 -4.79 -18.67 5.06
CA GLU A 209 -4.61 -19.70 6.09
C GLU A 209 -3.50 -19.31 7.08
N ALA A 210 -2.39 -18.74 6.59
CA ALA A 210 -1.29 -18.30 7.43
C ALA A 210 -1.65 -17.17 8.41
N VAL A 211 -2.72 -16.39 8.14
CA VAL A 211 -3.24 -15.36 9.06
C VAL A 211 -4.32 -15.93 9.98
N ALA A 212 -5.09 -16.92 9.51
CA ALA A 212 -6.14 -17.55 10.30
C ALA A 212 -5.60 -18.35 11.49
N GLU A 213 -4.45 -19.01 11.33
CA GLU A 213 -3.80 -19.83 12.37
C GLU A 213 -2.86 -19.04 13.32
N LYS A 214 -2.89 -17.71 13.25
CA LYS A 214 -2.15 -16.81 14.14
C LYS A 214 -3.03 -16.33 15.29
#